data_AF-A0A2H0S590-F1
#
_entry.id   AF-A0A2H0S590-F1
#
_cell.length_a   1.000
_cell.length_b   1.000
_cell.length_c   1.000
_cell.angle_alpha   90.00
_cell.angle_beta   90.00
_cell.angle_gamma   90.00
#
_symmetry.space_group_name_H-M   'P 1'
#
loop_
_entity.id
_entity.type
_entity.pdbx_description
1 polymer ?
#
loop_
_entity_poly.entity_id
_entity_poly.type
_entity_poly.pdbx_seq_one_letter_code
_entity_poly.pdbx_strand_id
1 'polypeptide(L)'
;MSNTTTTKELHNMTPADLQKDIRAQEHEVVKLRLGVQMGSEKDSAKYVRAKKQLARMKTALNVSQSDKNSVSSLPTEAQKAKVGRTPKQS
;
A
#
# COMPACT_ATOMS: atom_id res chain seq x y z
N MET A 1 19.32 -1.00 0.73
CA MET A 1 18.64 -2.14 0.09
C MET A 1 17.15 -1.84 0.04
N SER A 2 16.63 -1.43 -1.11
CA SER A 2 15.21 -1.12 -1.30
C SER A 2 14.51 -2.34 -1.90
N ASN A 3 14.34 -3.39 -1.11
CA ASN A 3 13.54 -4.54 -1.52
C ASN A 3 12.06 -4.13 -1.38
N THR A 4 11.47 -3.65 -2.47
CA THR A 4 10.01 -3.51 -2.56
C THR A 4 9.38 -4.90 -2.50
N THR A 5 8.91 -5.29 -1.32
CA THR A 5 8.18 -6.54 -1.12
C THR A 5 6.91 -6.51 -1.95
N THR A 6 6.73 -7.53 -2.79
CA THR A 6 5.55 -7.65 -3.65
C THR A 6 4.32 -8.01 -2.82
N THR A 7 3.13 -7.70 -3.34
CA THR A 7 1.86 -8.04 -2.66
C THR A 7 1.74 -9.54 -2.36
N LYS A 8 2.26 -10.40 -3.26
CA LYS A 8 2.26 -11.86 -3.05
C LYS A 8 3.14 -12.25 -1.87
N GLU A 9 4.33 -11.68 -1.76
CA GLU A 9 5.22 -11.92 -0.63
C GLU A 9 4.60 -11.44 0.68
N LEU A 10 3.94 -10.28 0.67
CA LEU A 10 3.25 -9.74 1.86
C LEU A 10 2.11 -10.65 2.35
N HIS A 11 1.38 -11.31 1.45
CA HIS A 11 0.32 -12.27 1.83
C HIS A 11 0.86 -13.57 2.42
N ASN A 12 2.11 -13.93 2.10
CA ASN A 12 2.74 -15.14 2.63
C ASN A 12 3.39 -14.91 4.01
N MET A 13 3.52 -13.66 4.45
CA MET A 13 4.08 -13.32 5.76
C MET A 13 3.07 -13.59 6.88
N THR A 14 3.58 -13.92 8.07
CA THR A 14 2.72 -13.97 9.25
C THR A 14 2.23 -12.56 9.59
N PRO A 15 1.01 -12.40 10.15
CA PRO A 15 0.52 -11.08 10.57
C PRO A 15 1.44 -10.39 11.59
N ALA A 16 2.12 -11.16 12.44
CA ALA A 16 3.05 -10.64 13.44
C ALA A 16 4.32 -10.06 12.80
N ASP A 17 4.88 -10.75 11.81
CA ASP A 17 6.04 -10.24 11.09
C ASP A 17 5.67 -9.06 10.19
N LEU A 18 4.50 -9.13 9.54
CA LEU A 18 3.97 -8.01 8.75
C LEU A 18 3.76 -6.75 9.61
N GLN A 19 3.31 -6.88 10.86
CA GLN A 19 3.20 -5.76 11.79
C GLN A 19 4.56 -5.15 12.17
N LYS A 20 5.59 -5.98 12.39
CA LYS A 20 6.95 -5.49 12.67
C LYS A 20 7.49 -4.70 11.47
N ASP A 21 7.30 -5.23 10.27
CA ASP A 21 7.78 -4.60 9.05
C ASP A 21 7.01 -3.31 8.75
N ILE A 22 5.70 -3.26 9.03
CA ILE A 22 4.91 -2.01 8.93
C ILE A 22 5.52 -0.92 9.80
N ARG A 23 5.86 -1.23 11.06
CA ARG A 23 6.49 -0.24 11.97
C ARG A 23 7.82 0.24 11.41
N ALA A 24 8.66 -0.67 10.93
CA ALA A 24 9.94 -0.30 10.30
C ALA A 24 9.74 0.63 9.09
N GLN A 25 8.77 0.30 8.23
CA GLN A 25 8.43 1.10 7.06
C GLN A 25 7.83 2.47 7.44
N GLU A 26 7.07 2.58 8.54
CA GLU A 26 6.58 3.85 9.08
C GLU A 26 7.73 4.76 9.51
N HIS A 27 8.70 4.22 10.25
CA HIS A 27 9.90 4.97 10.64
C HIS A 27 10.67 5.48 9.43
N GLU A 28 10.83 4.65 8.39
CA GLU A 28 11.49 5.07 7.15
C GLU A 28 10.72 6.21 6.45
N VAL A 29 9.39 6.09 6.34
CA VAL A 29 8.55 7.12 5.72
C VAL A 29 8.63 8.44 6.47
N VAL A 30 8.64 8.42 7.81
CA VAL A 30 8.78 9.64 8.62
C VAL A 30 10.17 10.25 8.43
N LYS A 31 11.23 9.44 8.43
CA LYS A 31 12.60 9.90 8.19
C LYS A 31 12.73 10.56 6.81
N LEU A 32 12.19 9.93 5.77
CA LEU A 32 12.19 10.46 4.40
C LEU A 32 11.37 11.75 4.30
N ARG A 33 10.19 11.80 4.94
CA ARG A 33 9.37 13.02 4.99
C ARG A 33 10.15 14.19 5.59
N LEU A 34 10.82 13.96 6.72
CA LEU A 34 11.62 14.98 7.38
C LEU A 34 12.81 15.41 6.51
N GLY A 35 13.52 14.45 5.91
CA GLY A 35 14.63 14.72 5.00
C GLY A 35 14.21 15.55 3.77
N VAL A 36 13.06 15.24 3.17
CA VAL A 36 12.50 16.01 2.04
C VAL A 36 12.09 17.41 2.50
N GLN A 37 11.43 17.53 3.66
CA GLN A 37 10.97 18.81 4.21
C GLN A 37 12.15 19.74 4.58
N MET A 38 13.25 19.17 5.07
CA MET A 38 14.48 19.90 5.39
C MET A 38 15.37 20.13 4.15
N GLY A 39 14.99 19.65 2.96
CA GLY A 39 15.81 19.73 1.75
C GLY A 39 17.08 18.87 1.77
N SER A 40 17.26 18.02 2.78
CA SER A 40 18.41 17.11 2.93
C SER A 40 18.27 15.86 2.06
N GLU A 41 17.05 15.39 1.78
CA GLU A 41 16.79 14.26 0.88
C GLU A 41 16.33 14.80 -0.47
N LYS A 42 17.18 14.65 -1.49
CA LYS A 42 16.89 15.12 -2.86
C LYS A 42 15.90 14.22 -3.60
N ASP A 43 15.81 12.95 -3.21
CA ASP A 43 14.92 11.98 -3.84
C ASP A 43 13.53 11.98 -3.19
N SER A 44 12.71 12.94 -3.60
CA SER A 44 11.30 12.98 -3.20
C SER A 44 10.49 11.78 -3.72
N ALA A 45 10.92 11.15 -4.82
CA ALA A 45 10.24 9.98 -5.37
C ALA A 45 10.39 8.76 -4.45
N LYS A 46 11.51 8.65 -3.75
CA LYS A 46 11.74 7.62 -2.72
C LYS A 46 10.73 7.71 -1.58
N TYR A 47 10.42 8.91 -1.07
CA TYR A 47 9.34 9.12 -0.10
C TYR A 47 7.98 8.64 -0.63
N VAL A 48 7.65 8.98 -1.88
CA VAL A 48 6.39 8.56 -2.50
C VAL A 48 6.31 7.03 -2.64
N ARG A 49 7.41 6.38 -3.03
CA ARG A 49 7.50 4.91 -3.14
C ARG A 49 7.33 4.24 -1.78
N ALA A 50 8.04 4.73 -0.75
CA ALA A 50 7.94 4.21 0.61
C ALA A 50 6.52 4.35 1.16
N LYS A 51 5.86 5.49 0.92
CA LYS A 51 4.46 5.71 1.32
C LYS A 51 3.50 4.73 0.63
N LYS A 52 3.70 4.48 -0.67
CA LYS A 52 2.90 3.48 -1.42
C LYS A 52 3.13 2.07 -0.88
N GLN A 53 4.37 1.72 -0.53
CA GLN A 53 4.68 0.41 0.05
C GLN A 53 4.00 0.23 1.40
N LEU A 54 4.07 1.24 2.27
CA LEU A 54 3.38 1.21 3.57
C LEU A 54 1.86 0.99 3.41
N ALA A 55 1.23 1.65 2.43
CA ALA A 55 -0.18 1.45 2.16
C ALA A 55 -0.49 0.00 1.76
N ARG A 56 0.34 -0.60 0.89
CA ARG A 56 0.19 -2.02 0.49
C ARG A 56 0.31 -2.98 1.68
N MET A 57 1.28 -2.74 2.56
CA MET A 57 1.49 -3.56 3.75
C MET A 57 0.30 -3.49 4.72
N LYS A 58 -0.25 -2.28 4.92
CA LYS A 58 -1.48 -2.10 5.73
C LYS A 58 -2.68 -2.80 5.11
N THR A 59 -2.85 -2.72 3.79
CA THR A 59 -3.90 -3.46 3.08
C THR A 59 -3.74 -4.97 3.25
N ALA A 60 -2.53 -5.50 3.05
CA ALA A 60 -2.24 -6.93 3.23
C ALA A 60 -2.57 -7.40 4.66
N LEU A 61 -2.19 -6.62 5.68
CA LEU A 61 -2.53 -6.94 7.07
C LEU A 61 -4.05 -6.99 7.29
N ASN A 62 -4.78 -6.00 6.76
CA ASN A 62 -6.22 -5.96 6.87
C ASN A 62 -6.89 -7.16 6.17
N VAL A 63 -6.40 -7.57 5.00
CA VAL A 63 -6.87 -8.77 4.30
C VAL A 63 -6.60 -10.02 5.14
N SER A 64 -5.38 -10.21 5.64
CA SER A 64 -5.03 -11.36 6.50
C SER A 64 -5.81 -11.41 7.81
N GLN A 65 -6.27 -10.26 8.33
CA GLN A 65 -7.17 -10.21 9.49
C GLN A 65 -8.62 -10.46 9.10
N SER A 66 -9.04 -9.99 7.92
CA SER A 66 -10.38 -10.22 7.37
C SER A 66 -10.59 -11.70 7.05
N ASP A 67 -9.62 -12.39 6.44
CA ASP A 67 -9.72 -13.84 6.16
C ASP A 67 -9.87 -14.69 7.43
N LYS A 68 -9.36 -14.20 8.58
CA LYS A 68 -9.59 -14.83 9.89
C LYS A 68 -10.96 -14.50 10.50
N ASN A 69 -11.58 -13.41 10.07
CA ASN A 69 -12.88 -12.93 10.55
C ASN A 69 -14.05 -13.30 9.59
N SER A 70 -13.74 -13.65 8.35
CA SER A 70 -14.67 -13.97 7.28
C SER A 70 -15.12 -15.42 7.32
N VAL A 71 -15.73 -15.80 8.44
CA VAL A 71 -16.92 -16.66 8.41
C VAL A 71 -18.19 -15.79 8.25
N SER A 72 -18.06 -14.47 8.08
CA SER A 72 -19.20 -13.59 7.81
C SER A 72 -18.81 -12.41 6.92
N SER A 73 -19.60 -12.20 5.86
CA SER A 73 -19.62 -11.08 4.90
C SER A 73 -18.67 -11.14 3.68
N LEU A 74 -19.30 -11.42 2.53
CA LEU A 74 -18.77 -11.40 1.16
C LEU A 74 -18.36 -9.98 0.72
N PRO A 75 -17.44 -9.84 -0.26
CA PRO A 75 -17.14 -8.58 -0.93
C PRO A 75 -18.04 -8.37 -2.15
N THR A 76 -18.78 -7.25 -2.17
CA THR A 76 -19.53 -6.81 -3.37
C THR A 76 -18.91 -5.53 -3.94
N GLU A 77 -18.27 -5.71 -5.09
CA GLU A 77 -18.37 -4.82 -6.26
C GLU A 77 -17.69 -3.44 -6.23
N ALA A 78 -16.39 -3.41 -6.57
CA ALA A 78 -15.78 -2.21 -7.15
C ALA A 78 -16.08 -2.18 -8.66
N GLN A 79 -17.16 -1.47 -9.01
CA GLN A 79 -17.64 -1.30 -10.37
C GLN A 79 -16.59 -0.68 -11.29
N LYS A 80 -16.37 -1.40 -12.38
CA LYS A 80 -15.64 -1.05 -13.60
C LYS A 80 -16.42 0.03 -14.38
N ALA A 81 -16.36 1.29 -13.99
CA ALA A 81 -16.95 2.38 -14.77
C ALA A 81 -15.99 2.87 -15.87
N LYS A 82 -15.94 2.12 -16.98
CA LYS A 82 -15.59 2.64 -18.30
C LYS A 82 -16.69 3.62 -18.71
N VAL A 83 -16.48 4.93 -18.57
CA VAL A 83 -17.37 5.93 -19.18
C VAL A 83 -16.93 6.08 -20.65
N GLY A 84 -17.76 5.55 -21.54
CA GLY A 84 -17.59 5.61 -22.98
C GLY A 84 -17.65 7.04 -23.52
N ARG A 85 -16.77 7.36 -24.47
CA ARG A 85 -16.91 8.52 -25.34
C ARG A 85 -17.95 8.19 -26.41
N THR A 86 -19.10 8.86 -26.40
CA THR A 86 -20.06 8.86 -27.51
C THR A 86 -19.56 9.75 -28.65
N PRO A 87 -19.65 9.33 -29.92
CA PRO A 87 -19.38 10.20 -31.06
C PRO A 87 -20.58 11.11 -31.31
N LYS A 88 -20.35 12.42 -31.49
CA LYS A 88 -21.37 13.37 -31.97
C LYS A 88 -21.16 13.56 -33.47
N GLN A 89 -22.04 12.96 -34.28
CA GLN A 89 -22.26 13.34 -35.67
C GLN A 89 -23.32 14.44 -35.69
N SER A 90 -23.00 15.57 -36.32
CA SER A 90 -23.93 16.47 -37.04
C SER A 90 -23.09 17.34 -37.96
#